data_AF-E0UKU6-F1
#
_entry.id   AF-E0UKU6-F1
#
_cell.length_a   1.000
_cell.length_b   1.000
_cell.length_c   1.000
_cell.angle_alpha   90.00
_cell.angle_beta   90.00
_cell.angle_gamma   90.00
#
_symmetry.space_group_name_H-M   'P 1'
#
loop_
_entity.id
_entity.type
_entity.pdbx_description
1 polymer ?
#
loop_
_entity_poly.entity_id
_entity_poly.type
_entity_poly.pdbx_seq_one_letter_code
_entity_poly.pdbx_strand_id
1 'polypeptide(L)'
;MPHKRSRKKNSQKFYCPYCDKRLWRVGSPKYHLFHQGKENIQKNLKLTHKKASFLASQQSVVVNDNIWLEEFFCEKDGKIWFYVERTEKGSLTVKLATREHWKNTTRTIDTERPSNTASEYSYKMSRQADPALINKYKKPTLGVTH
;
A
#
# COMPACT_ATOMS: atom_id res chain seq x y z
N MET A 1 -12.79 40.00 -16.00
CA MET A 1 -13.89 39.03 -16.22
C MET A 1 -13.46 37.64 -15.76
N PRO A 2 -14.01 37.05 -14.69
CA PRO A 2 -13.61 35.73 -14.22
C PRO A 2 -14.42 34.64 -14.95
N HIS A 3 -14.30 34.55 -16.26
CA HIS A 3 -14.82 33.44 -17.04
C HIS A 3 -13.68 32.50 -17.45
N LYS A 4 -13.18 31.69 -16.50
CA LYS A 4 -12.29 30.58 -16.84
C LYS A 4 -12.30 29.44 -15.82
N ARG A 5 -13.49 28.93 -15.48
CA ARG A 5 -13.62 27.68 -14.70
C ARG A 5 -14.69 26.74 -15.25
N SER A 6 -14.74 26.55 -16.57
CA SER A 6 -15.72 25.65 -17.23
C SER A 6 -15.16 24.26 -17.59
N ARG A 7 -13.90 23.92 -17.29
CA ARG A 7 -13.30 22.62 -17.67
C ARG A 7 -13.55 21.45 -16.72
N LYS A 8 -14.39 21.61 -15.67
CA LYS A 8 -14.64 20.53 -14.68
C LYS A 8 -15.94 19.77 -14.90
N LYS A 9 -16.46 19.70 -16.13
CA LYS A 9 -17.77 19.09 -16.42
C LYS A 9 -17.81 17.55 -16.33
N ASN A 10 -16.66 16.87 -16.42
CA ASN A 10 -16.61 15.39 -16.39
C ASN A 10 -15.64 14.85 -15.33
N SER A 11 -15.70 15.37 -14.09
CA SER A 11 -15.06 14.66 -12.99
C SER A 11 -15.85 13.37 -12.74
N GLN A 12 -15.23 12.22 -13.01
CA GLN A 12 -15.83 10.92 -12.76
C GLN A 12 -16.32 10.83 -11.31
N LYS A 13 -17.58 10.43 -11.13
CA LYS A 13 -18.19 10.24 -9.81
C LYS A 13 -17.90 8.82 -9.35
N PHE A 14 -17.52 8.69 -8.09
CA PHE A 14 -17.29 7.40 -7.42
C PHE A 14 -18.36 7.23 -6.34
N TYR A 15 -18.75 5.99 -6.07
CA TYR A 15 -19.82 5.65 -5.13
C TYR A 15 -19.32 4.62 -4.11
N CYS A 16 -19.80 4.72 -2.88
CA CYS A 16 -19.42 3.83 -1.79
C CYS A 16 -20.11 2.47 -1.97
N PRO A 17 -19.39 1.34 -1.89
CA PRO A 17 -20.00 0.02 -2.03
C PRO A 17 -20.90 -0.37 -0.84
N TYR A 18 -20.84 0.34 0.29
CA TYR A 18 -21.61 0.01 1.50
C TYR A 18 -22.92 0.81 1.62
N CYS A 19 -22.94 2.07 1.18
CA CYS A 19 -24.09 2.96 1.39
C CYS A 19 -24.53 3.72 0.13
N ASP A 20 -23.96 3.41 -1.03
CA ASP A 20 -24.23 4.01 -2.35
C ASP A 20 -24.13 5.55 -2.40
N LYS A 21 -23.58 6.17 -1.35
CA LYS A 21 -23.32 7.61 -1.34
C LYS A 21 -22.11 7.93 -2.21
N ARG A 22 -22.09 9.17 -2.69
CA ARG A 22 -20.96 9.72 -3.44
C ARG A 22 -19.69 9.76 -2.58
N LEU A 23 -18.60 9.23 -3.11
CA LEU A 23 -17.27 9.30 -2.54
C LEU A 23 -16.52 10.56 -2.99
N TRP A 24 -15.66 11.03 -2.10
CA TRP A 24 -14.78 12.17 -2.34
C TRP A 24 -13.32 11.73 -2.34
N ARG A 25 -12.55 12.21 -3.33
CA ARG A 25 -11.09 12.06 -3.29
C ARG A 25 -10.53 13.06 -2.30
N VAL A 26 -9.75 12.57 -1.35
CA VAL A 26 -9.09 13.38 -0.32
C VAL A 26 -7.73 13.95 -0.78
N GLY A 27 -7.25 13.53 -1.96
CA GLY A 27 -5.94 13.97 -2.47
C GLY A 27 -4.77 13.27 -1.78
N SER A 28 -4.99 12.04 -1.30
CA SER A 28 -3.95 11.22 -0.68
C SER A 28 -2.82 10.88 -1.66
N PRO A 29 -1.65 10.43 -1.16
CA PRO A 29 -0.62 9.85 -2.00
C PRO A 29 -1.20 8.68 -2.82
N LYS A 30 -0.71 8.55 -4.06
CA LYS A 30 -1.04 7.42 -4.94
C LYS A 30 0.04 6.36 -4.78
N TYR A 31 -0.37 5.16 -4.40
CA TYR A 31 0.55 4.04 -4.24
C TYR A 31 0.49 3.17 -5.50
N HIS A 32 1.41 3.40 -6.42
CA HIS A 32 1.46 2.67 -7.69
C HIS A 32 1.82 1.21 -7.47
N LEU A 33 1.12 0.32 -8.16
CA LEU A 33 1.39 -1.11 -8.09
C LEU A 33 2.58 -1.48 -8.98
N PHE A 34 3.39 -2.42 -8.51
CA PHE A 34 4.45 -3.04 -9.26
C PHE A 34 4.10 -4.50 -9.57
N HIS A 35 4.68 -5.00 -10.65
CA HIS A 35 4.57 -6.40 -11.05
C HIS A 35 5.97 -7.00 -11.13
N GLN A 36 6.07 -8.25 -10.66
CA GLN A 36 7.31 -9.02 -10.68
C GLN A 36 7.09 -10.32 -11.45
N GLY A 37 8.12 -10.70 -12.21
CA GLY A 37 8.08 -11.90 -13.03
C GLY A 37 7.40 -11.66 -14.39
N LYS A 38 7.92 -12.35 -15.39
CA LYS A 38 7.54 -12.22 -16.80
C LYS A 38 6.04 -12.40 -17.04
N GLU A 39 5.43 -13.41 -16.43
CA GLU A 39 4.01 -13.72 -16.64
C GLU A 39 3.09 -12.61 -16.10
N ASN A 40 3.40 -12.09 -14.91
CA ASN A 40 2.64 -11.01 -14.31
C ASN A 40 2.82 -9.70 -15.08
N ILE A 41 4.04 -9.41 -15.53
CA ILE A 41 4.32 -8.26 -16.40
C ILE A 41 3.50 -8.38 -17.69
N GLN A 42 3.51 -9.55 -18.33
CA GLN A 42 2.77 -9.79 -19.57
C GLN A 42 1.26 -9.61 -19.38
N LYS A 43 0.68 -10.24 -18.35
CA LYS A 43 -0.77 -10.20 -18.07
C LYS A 43 -1.25 -8.80 -17.70
N ASN A 44 -0.54 -8.11 -16.80
CA ASN A 44 -1.00 -6.84 -16.26
C ASN A 44 -0.69 -5.64 -17.15
N LEU A 45 0.46 -5.63 -17.84
CA LEU A 45 0.81 -4.55 -18.77
C LEU A 45 0.36 -4.83 -20.21
N LYS A 46 -0.31 -5.97 -20.47
CA LYS A 46 -0.78 -6.41 -21.79
C LYS A 46 0.33 -6.36 -22.86
N LEU A 47 1.56 -6.68 -22.46
CA LEU A 47 2.72 -6.65 -23.34
C LEU A 47 2.83 -7.94 -24.15
N THR A 48 3.53 -7.87 -25.29
CA THR A 48 3.93 -9.08 -26.01
C THR A 48 4.95 -9.86 -25.19
N HIS A 49 4.96 -11.19 -25.35
CA HIS A 49 5.85 -12.09 -24.64
C HIS A 49 7.34 -11.68 -24.74
N LYS A 50 7.79 -11.22 -25.93
CA LYS A 50 9.16 -10.72 -26.14
C LYS A 50 9.47 -9.49 -25.29
N LYS A 51 8.58 -8.50 -25.26
CA LYS A 51 8.74 -7.27 -24.46
C LYS A 51 8.70 -7.58 -22.97
N ALA A 52 7.78 -8.44 -22.52
CA ALA A 52 7.70 -8.86 -21.12
C ALA A 52 8.94 -9.63 -20.68
N SER A 53 9.48 -10.52 -21.52
CA SER A 53 10.72 -11.26 -21.24
C SER A 53 11.93 -10.33 -21.16
N PHE A 54 12.02 -9.35 -22.05
CA PHE A 54 13.08 -8.35 -22.05
C PHE A 54 13.02 -7.48 -20.79
N LEU A 55 11.85 -6.95 -20.44
CA LEU A 55 11.67 -6.17 -19.22
C LEU A 55 12.02 -6.98 -17.99
N ALA A 56 11.55 -8.23 -17.89
CA ALA A 56 11.90 -9.11 -16.77
C ALA A 56 13.41 -9.42 -16.67
N SER A 57 14.12 -9.44 -17.82
CA SER A 57 15.57 -9.66 -17.84
C SER A 57 16.37 -8.42 -17.44
N GLN A 58 15.88 -7.22 -17.72
CA GLN A 58 16.56 -5.96 -17.38
C GLN A 58 16.17 -5.44 -16.00
N GLN A 59 14.91 -5.61 -15.62
CA GLN A 59 14.29 -5.11 -14.40
C GLN A 59 13.44 -6.23 -13.80
N SER A 60 13.82 -6.68 -12.60
CA SER A 60 13.05 -7.69 -11.87
C SER A 60 11.66 -7.20 -11.46
N VAL A 61 11.48 -5.87 -11.37
CA VAL A 61 10.26 -5.19 -10.91
C VAL A 61 9.90 -4.06 -11.87
N VAL A 62 8.65 -4.04 -12.33
CA VAL A 62 8.12 -2.98 -13.21
C VAL A 62 6.92 -2.31 -12.52
N VAL A 63 6.98 -0.99 -12.35
CA VAL A 63 5.89 -0.19 -11.79
C VAL A 63 4.88 0.15 -12.89
N ASN A 64 3.59 0.02 -12.58
CA ASN A 64 2.50 0.36 -13.49
C ASN A 64 1.86 1.70 -13.08
N ASP A 65 2.16 2.76 -13.82
CA ASP A 65 1.63 4.10 -13.55
C ASP A 65 0.12 4.24 -13.77
N ASN A 66 -0.48 3.29 -14.50
CA ASN A 66 -1.92 3.27 -14.75
C ASN A 66 -2.70 2.61 -13.61
N ILE A 67 -2.02 2.00 -12.64
CA ILE A 67 -2.67 1.26 -11.54
C ILE A 67 -2.11 1.73 -10.20
N TRP A 68 -2.98 2.18 -9.30
CA TRP A 68 -2.57 2.63 -7.98
C TRP A 68 -3.66 2.42 -6.92
N LEU A 69 -3.25 2.43 -5.64
CA LEU A 69 -4.17 2.58 -4.52
C LEU A 69 -4.32 4.05 -4.13
N GLU A 70 -5.56 4.46 -3.87
CA GLU A 70 -5.91 5.82 -3.46
C GLU A 70 -6.97 5.80 -2.36
N GLU A 71 -6.87 6.73 -1.42
CA GLU A 71 -7.83 6.91 -0.34
C GLU A 71 -9.01 7.75 -0.81
N PHE A 72 -10.21 7.30 -0.45
CA PHE A 72 -11.46 8.00 -0.65
C PHE A 72 -12.16 8.18 0.69
N PHE A 73 -12.95 9.25 0.78
CA PHE A 73 -13.75 9.55 1.95
C PHE A 73 -15.24 9.38 1.65
N CYS A 74 -15.90 8.59 2.48
CA CYS A 74 -17.33 8.47 2.60
C CYS A 74 -17.78 9.16 3.88
N GLU A 75 -18.87 9.92 3.81
CA GLU A 75 -19.44 10.59 4.99
C GLU A 75 -19.95 9.61 6.06
N LYS A 76 -20.45 8.43 5.65
CA LYS A 76 -21.00 7.43 6.57
C LYS A 76 -19.93 6.44 7.07
N ASP A 77 -19.14 5.91 6.14
CA ASP A 77 -18.23 4.80 6.42
C ASP A 77 -16.79 5.25 6.67
N GLY A 78 -16.52 6.55 6.54
CA GLY A 78 -15.20 7.13 6.74
C GLY A 78 -14.24 6.89 5.57
N LYS A 79 -12.99 6.57 5.91
CA LYS A 79 -11.88 6.41 4.95
C LYS A 79 -11.89 5.02 4.34
N ILE A 80 -11.88 4.94 3.02
CA ILE A 80 -11.91 3.68 2.25
C ILE A 80 -10.81 3.72 1.20
N TRP A 81 -10.07 2.63 1.05
CA TRP A 81 -9.04 2.49 0.03
C TRP A 81 -9.57 1.77 -1.20
N PHE A 82 -9.29 2.34 -2.37
CA PHE A 82 -9.65 1.76 -3.65
C PHE A 82 -8.42 1.46 -4.48
N TYR A 83 -8.46 0.32 -5.14
CA TYR A 83 -7.68 0.02 -6.33
C TYR A 83 -8.26 0.82 -7.49
N VAL A 84 -7.43 1.66 -8.10
CA VAL A 84 -7.78 2.51 -9.23
C VAL A 84 -6.97 2.06 -10.44
N GLU A 85 -7.66 1.78 -11.54
CA GLU A 85 -7.04 1.45 -12.82
C GLU A 85 -7.48 2.48 -13.86
N ARG A 86 -6.51 3.06 -14.56
CA ARG A 86 -6.72 4.00 -15.65
C ARG A 86 -6.66 3.25 -16.96
N THR A 87 -7.75 3.28 -17.72
CA THR A 87 -7.78 2.73 -19.07
C THR A 87 -7.04 3.66 -20.04
N GLU A 88 -6.64 3.13 -21.20
CA GLU A 88 -6.00 3.92 -22.28
C GLU A 88 -6.86 5.11 -22.73
N LYS A 89 -8.20 4.98 -22.67
CA LYS A 89 -9.16 6.04 -23.00
C LYS A 89 -9.29 7.09 -21.89
N GLY A 90 -8.59 6.92 -20.77
CA GLY A 90 -8.57 7.86 -19.64
C GLY A 90 -9.73 7.69 -18.65
N SER A 91 -10.59 6.68 -18.81
CA SER A 91 -11.60 6.35 -17.79
C SER A 91 -10.94 5.63 -16.60
N LEU A 92 -11.47 5.87 -15.41
CA LEU A 92 -10.95 5.28 -14.17
C LEU A 92 -11.90 4.18 -13.70
N THR A 93 -11.43 2.95 -13.58
CA THR A 93 -12.17 1.88 -12.92
C THR A 93 -11.71 1.79 -11.48
N VAL A 94 -12.65 1.57 -10.55
CA VAL A 94 -12.33 1.42 -9.13
C VAL A 94 -12.84 0.09 -8.60
N LYS A 95 -12.04 -0.53 -7.74
CA LYS A 95 -12.36 -1.76 -7.00
C LYS A 95 -11.92 -1.58 -5.56
N LEU A 96 -12.56 -2.27 -4.62
CA LEU A 96 -12.14 -2.21 -3.22
C LEU A 96 -10.71 -2.76 -3.09
N ALA A 97 -9.85 -2.05 -2.35
CA ALA A 97 -8.48 -2.50 -2.15
C ALA A 97 -8.45 -3.74 -1.24
N THR A 98 -7.81 -4.82 -1.70
CA THR A 98 -7.55 -6.03 -0.92
C THR A 98 -6.11 -6.08 -0.44
N ARG A 99 -5.80 -6.95 0.53
CA ARG A 99 -4.43 -7.14 1.03
C ARG A 99 -3.42 -7.52 -0.06
N GLU A 100 -3.86 -8.24 -1.08
CA GLU A 100 -3.00 -8.62 -2.21
C GLU A 100 -2.54 -7.42 -3.03
N HIS A 101 -3.39 -6.40 -3.17
CA HIS A 101 -3.01 -5.17 -3.86
C HIS A 101 -1.95 -4.40 -3.06
N TRP A 102 -2.06 -4.35 -1.74
CA TRP A 102 -1.08 -3.70 -0.85
C TRP A 102 0.29 -4.38 -0.83
N LYS A 103 0.36 -5.70 -1.00
CA LYS A 103 1.65 -6.41 -1.12
C LYS A 103 2.45 -5.98 -2.35
N ASN A 104 1.74 -5.55 -3.39
CA ASN A 104 2.31 -5.21 -4.68
C ASN A 104 2.43 -3.69 -4.88
N THR A 105 2.28 -2.85 -3.86
CA THR A 105 2.41 -1.40 -4.00
C THR A 105 3.82 -0.91 -3.68
N THR A 106 4.25 0.07 -4.46
CA THR A 106 5.55 0.72 -4.29
C THR A 106 5.49 1.59 -3.03
N ARG A 107 6.42 1.39 -2.08
CA ARG A 107 6.57 2.17 -0.83
C ARG A 107 5.48 2.01 0.23
N THR A 108 4.97 0.80 0.46
CA THR A 108 3.82 0.65 1.37
C THR A 108 4.17 -0.06 2.66
N ILE A 109 4.09 0.74 3.71
CA ILE A 109 3.89 0.35 5.09
C ILE A 109 2.54 -0.37 5.13
N ASP A 110 2.54 -1.62 5.58
CA ASP A 110 1.32 -2.39 5.84
C ASP A 110 0.45 -1.61 6.83
N THR A 111 -0.79 -1.29 6.45
CA THR A 111 -1.68 -0.47 7.30
C THR A 111 -2.22 -1.25 8.50
N GLU A 112 -2.19 -2.59 8.45
CA GLU A 112 -2.52 -3.46 9.58
C GLU A 112 -1.29 -3.78 10.45
N ARG A 113 -0.09 -3.54 9.93
CA ARG A 113 1.17 -3.79 10.62
C ARG A 113 2.02 -2.54 10.59
N PRO A 114 1.99 -1.68 11.64
CA PRO A 114 2.81 -0.48 11.66
C PRO A 114 4.26 -0.86 11.33
N SER A 115 4.83 -0.23 10.29
CA SER A 115 6.23 -0.49 9.98
C SER A 115 7.02 -0.03 11.19
N ASN A 116 7.73 -0.94 11.86
CA ASN A 116 8.77 -0.52 12.78
C ASN A 116 9.78 0.25 11.93
N THR A 117 9.72 1.58 11.97
CA THR A 117 10.74 2.41 11.33
C THR A 117 12.10 2.03 11.92
N ALA A 118 13.21 2.19 11.18
CA ALA A 118 14.53 1.78 11.68
C ALA A 118 14.84 2.40 13.06
N SER A 119 14.36 3.61 13.32
CA SER A 119 14.40 4.28 14.63
C SER A 119 13.61 3.53 15.72
N GLU A 120 12.44 3.01 15.39
CA GLU A 120 11.57 2.27 16.30
C GLU A 120 12.10 0.85 16.58
N TYR A 121 12.71 0.20 15.59
CA TYR A 121 13.45 -1.05 15.77
C TYR A 121 14.64 -0.83 16.72
N SER A 122 15.48 0.16 16.44
CA SER A 122 16.63 0.50 17.30
C SER A 122 16.19 0.88 18.72
N TYR A 123 15.07 1.59 18.87
CA TYR A 123 14.50 1.93 20.17
C TYR A 123 13.94 0.73 20.94
N LYS A 124 13.33 -0.24 20.24
CA LYS A 124 12.88 -1.50 20.86
C LYS A 124 14.06 -2.37 21.28
N MET A 125 15.09 -2.46 20.45
CA MET A 125 16.30 -3.23 20.75
C MET A 125 17.12 -2.62 21.89
N SER A 126 17.18 -1.28 22.00
CA SER A 126 17.89 -0.62 23.12
C SER A 126 17.21 -0.81 24.48
N ARG A 127 15.91 -1.15 24.49
CA ARG A 127 15.14 -1.45 25.70
C ARG A 127 15.10 -2.93 26.06
N GLN A 128 15.66 -3.81 25.23
CA GLN A 128 15.83 -5.21 25.60
C GLN A 128 16.93 -5.30 26.66
N ALA A 129 16.56 -5.75 27.86
CA ALA A 129 17.52 -5.99 28.91
C ALA A 129 18.49 -7.09 28.48
N ASP A 130 19.80 -6.83 28.63
CA ASP A 130 20.84 -7.81 28.32
C ASP A 130 20.64 -9.08 29.17
N PRO A 131 20.37 -10.24 28.56
CA PRO A 131 20.17 -11.49 29.30
C PRO A 131 21.41 -11.88 30.13
N ALA A 132 22.60 -11.42 29.75
CA ALA A 132 23.83 -11.62 30.53
C ALA A 132 23.81 -10.83 31.85
N LEU A 133 23.20 -9.63 31.88
CA LEU A 133 23.03 -8.85 33.11
C LEU A 133 21.92 -9.43 34.00
N ILE A 134 20.82 -9.94 33.42
CA ILE A 134 19.73 -10.57 34.19
C ILE A 134 20.25 -11.81 34.94
N ASN A 135 21.07 -12.65 34.28
CA ASN A 135 21.64 -13.84 34.91
C ASN A 135 22.70 -13.52 35.97
N LYS A 136 23.36 -12.35 35.89
CA LYS A 136 24.37 -11.91 36.87
C LYS A 136 23.77 -11.57 38.24
N TYR A 137 22.49 -11.20 38.31
CA TYR A 137 21.79 -10.83 39.54
C TYR A 137 20.80 -11.90 40.05
N LYS A 138 20.73 -13.06 39.40
CA LYS A 138 19.91 -14.19 39.87
C LYS A 138 20.63 -14.86 41.05
N LYS A 139 20.45 -14.33 42.27
CA LYS A 139 20.96 -14.97 43.50
C LYS A 139 20.44 -16.41 43.59
N PRO A 140 21.28 -17.40 43.89
CA PRO A 140 20.79 -18.72 44.27
C PRO A 140 20.06 -18.57 45.61
N THR A 141 18.77 -18.84 45.63
CA THR A 141 18.01 -19.04 46.87
C THR A 141 18.57 -20.28 47.55
N LEU A 142 19.39 -20.07 48.59
CA LEU A 142 19.80 -21.14 49.50
C LEU A 142 18.55 -21.76 50.11
N GLY A 143 18.36 -23.05 49.86
CA GLY A 143 17.29 -23.84 50.43
C GLY A 143 17.45 -23.93 51.94
N VAL A 144 16.36 -23.64 52.66
CA VAL A 144 16.20 -23.95 54.08
C VAL A 144 15.92 -25.45 54.17
N THR A 145 16.88 -26.22 54.69
CA THR A 145 16.64 -27.59 55.16
C THR A 145 16.02 -27.55 56.55
N HIS A 146 15.03 -28.43 56.75
CA HIS A 146 14.28 -28.69 57.98
C HIS A 146 15.16 -28.91 59.22
#